data_AF-A0A3D8Y583-F1
#
_entry.id   AF-A0A3D8Y583-F1
#
_cell.length_a   1.000
_cell.length_b   1.000
_cell.length_c   1.000
_cell.angle_alpha   90.00
_cell.angle_beta   90.00
_cell.angle_gamma   90.00
#
_symmetry.space_group_name_H-M   'P 1'
#
loop_
_entity.id
_entity.type
_entity.pdbx_description
1 polymer ?
#
loop_
_entity_poly.entity_id
_entity_poly.type
_entity_poly.pdbx_seq_one_letter_code
_entity_poly.pdbx_strand_id
1 'polypeptide(L)'
;MKRRDAIGRVALLMGGALSAPTMLAFLEGCKQAGDAATGITFPFPAERKNLVSEVAELIIPKTDTPGAKDAKVGEFIEMMLKECYPEKDQASFNKGLQELEKKDFLKATPEEQTKILTEMQTAAKEETAKAGEEKKKYTEAGKEYTDGGVPFFRLMKELTLLGYFTSEPGATQALEYVAVPGRYDGCIDLKPGQKNWAM
;
A
#
# COMPACT_ATOMS: atom_id res chain seq x y z
N MET A 1 36.02 22.20 55.23
CA MET A 1 35.44 22.00 53.88
C MET A 1 35.61 20.55 53.46
N LYS A 2 34.51 19.83 53.21
CA LYS A 2 34.52 18.38 52.92
C LYS A 2 34.88 18.15 51.44
N ARG A 3 36.14 17.83 51.16
CA ARG A 3 36.68 17.59 49.80
C ARG A 3 35.90 16.52 49.02
N ARG A 4 35.34 15.54 49.73
CA ARG A 4 34.49 14.49 49.16
C ARG A 4 33.18 15.04 48.58
N ASP A 5 32.58 16.04 49.22
CA ASP A 5 31.33 16.64 48.77
C ASP A 5 31.57 17.54 47.54
N ALA A 6 32.74 18.19 47.46
CA ALA A 6 33.13 18.97 46.29
C ALA A 6 33.38 18.08 45.06
N ILE A 7 34.09 16.95 45.24
CA ILE A 7 34.33 15.98 44.16
C ILE A 7 33.02 15.34 43.69
N GLY A 8 32.12 14.99 44.62
CA GLY A 8 30.79 14.46 44.28
C GLY A 8 29.96 15.44 43.45
N ARG A 9 29.98 16.74 43.78
CA ARG A 9 29.25 17.77 43.03
C ARG A 9 29.84 18.03 41.64
N VAL A 10 31.16 17.99 41.50
CA VAL A 10 31.83 18.14 40.19
C VAL A 10 31.53 16.94 39.30
N ALA A 11 31.57 15.72 39.84
CA ALA A 11 31.21 14.52 39.08
C ALA A 11 29.75 14.54 38.62
N LEU A 12 28.83 15.06 39.45
CA LEU A 12 27.41 15.16 39.12
C LEU A 12 27.14 16.22 38.05
N LEU A 13 27.86 17.35 38.08
CA LEU A 13 27.79 18.38 37.04
C LEU A 13 28.37 17.90 35.70
N MET A 14 29.52 17.22 35.71
CA MET A 14 30.12 16.69 34.49
C MET A 14 29.32 15.52 33.91
N GLY A 15 28.79 14.63 34.76
CA GLY A 15 27.93 13.53 34.33
C GLY A 15 26.58 14.02 33.77
N GLY A 16 26.00 15.07 34.35
CA GLY A 16 24.78 15.70 33.84
C GLY A 16 24.98 16.41 32.49
N ALA A 17 26.11 17.12 32.33
CA ALA A 17 26.41 17.84 31.10
C ALA A 17 26.68 16.93 29.89
N LEU A 18 27.19 15.71 30.11
CA LEU A 18 27.49 14.76 29.03
C LEU A 18 26.31 13.83 28.69
N SER A 19 25.36 13.61 29.61
CA SER A 19 24.22 12.70 29.40
C SER A 19 23.01 13.38 28.76
N ALA A 20 22.81 14.69 28.98
CA ALA A 20 21.73 15.43 28.34
C ALA A 20 21.85 15.51 26.80
N PRO A 21 23.04 15.80 26.21
CA PRO A 21 23.20 15.83 24.75
C PRO A 21 23.06 14.45 24.10
N THR A 22 23.46 13.36 24.77
CA THR A 22 23.36 12.00 24.22
C THR A 22 21.91 11.50 24.21
N MET A 23 21.10 11.83 25.23
CA MET A 23 19.67 11.54 25.20
C MET A 23 18.92 12.41 24.19
N LEU A 24 19.30 13.69 24.02
CA LEU A 24 18.75 14.54 22.97
C LEU A 24 19.11 14.05 21.57
N ALA A 25 20.36 13.60 21.33
CA ALA A 25 20.76 13.02 20.05
C ALA A 25 20.02 11.71 19.74
N PHE A 26 19.69 10.90 20.74
CA PHE A 26 18.90 9.67 20.57
C PHE A 26 17.42 9.99 20.27
N LEU A 27 16.86 11.03 20.88
CA LEU A 27 15.50 11.53 20.60
C LEU A 27 15.40 12.28 19.27
N GLU A 28 16.44 12.99 18.85
CA GLU A 28 16.56 13.61 17.52
C GLU A 28 16.81 12.58 16.43
N GLY A 29 17.40 11.42 16.74
CA GLY A 29 17.42 10.27 15.83
C GLY A 29 16.03 9.72 15.47
N CYS A 30 15.01 10.02 16.29
CA CYS A 30 13.60 9.73 15.98
C CYS A 30 12.85 10.89 15.30
N LYS A 31 13.50 12.05 15.12
CA LYS A 31 13.00 13.09 14.21
C LYS A 31 13.73 12.95 12.90
N GLN A 32 13.08 12.29 11.97
CA GLN A 32 13.41 12.38 10.55
C GLN A 32 13.28 13.86 10.15
N ALA A 33 14.39 14.61 10.27
CA ALA A 33 14.54 15.90 9.63
C ALA A 33 14.30 15.66 8.14
N GLY A 34 13.36 16.42 7.58
CA GLY A 34 12.86 16.24 6.23
C GLY A 34 13.94 16.46 5.17
N ASP A 35 14.66 15.38 4.86
CA ASP A 35 14.84 15.03 3.47
C ASP A 35 13.53 14.38 3.04
N ALA A 36 12.85 15.00 2.08
CA ALA A 36 11.77 14.36 1.35
C ALA A 36 12.35 13.11 0.69
N ALA A 37 12.27 11.97 1.38
CA ALA A 37 12.53 10.68 0.80
C ALA A 37 11.57 10.55 -0.39
N THR A 38 12.10 10.76 -1.60
CA THR A 38 11.37 10.68 -2.85
C THR A 38 10.95 9.24 -3.17
N GLY A 39 11.51 8.26 -2.44
CA GLY A 39 11.17 6.85 -2.50
C GLY A 39 10.11 6.43 -1.49
N ILE A 40 9.44 5.32 -1.79
CA ILE A 40 8.57 4.61 -0.84
C ILE A 40 9.44 3.98 0.26
N THR A 41 8.98 4.00 1.51
CA THR A 41 9.71 3.39 2.64
C THR A 41 9.04 2.09 3.04
N PHE A 42 9.83 1.01 3.16
CA PHE A 42 9.41 -0.27 3.72
C PHE A 42 10.19 -0.60 5.00
N PRO A 43 9.57 -1.25 6.02
CA PRO A 43 8.15 -1.58 6.08
C PRO A 43 7.28 -0.32 6.19
N PHE A 44 6.01 -0.42 5.81
CA PHE A 44 5.09 0.70 5.94
C PHE A 44 4.91 1.09 7.42
N PRO A 45 4.93 2.39 7.76
CA PRO A 45 4.47 2.85 9.06
C PRO A 45 3.03 2.41 9.34
N ALA A 46 2.67 2.25 10.61
CA ALA A 46 1.37 1.71 11.02
C ALA A 46 0.17 2.44 10.37
N GLU A 47 0.20 3.76 10.32
CA GLU A 47 -0.84 4.59 9.67
C GLU A 47 -0.97 4.30 8.17
N ARG A 48 0.16 4.14 7.47
CA ARG A 48 0.18 3.85 6.04
C ARG A 48 -0.30 2.43 5.74
N LYS A 49 0.11 1.46 6.58
CA LYS A 49 -0.39 0.09 6.51
C LYS A 49 -1.91 0.05 6.74
N ASN A 50 -2.41 0.83 7.70
CA ASN A 50 -3.85 1.01 7.93
C ASN A 50 -4.55 1.63 6.72
N LEU A 51 -3.99 2.70 6.15
CA LEU A 51 -4.50 3.33 4.93
C LEU A 51 -4.66 2.35 3.76
N VAL A 52 -3.61 1.59 3.45
CA VAL A 52 -3.67 0.58 2.38
C VAL A 52 -4.72 -0.49 2.69
N SER A 53 -4.82 -0.92 3.96
CA SER A 53 -5.78 -1.94 4.38
C SER A 53 -7.24 -1.45 4.29
N GLU A 54 -7.52 -0.20 4.66
CA GLU A 54 -8.85 0.39 4.54
C GLU A 54 -9.26 0.61 3.07
N VAL A 55 -8.33 1.05 2.21
CA VAL A 55 -8.62 1.17 0.77
C VAL A 55 -8.89 -0.21 0.17
N ALA A 56 -8.13 -1.25 0.56
CA ALA A 56 -8.38 -2.62 0.10
C ALA A 56 -9.76 -3.13 0.57
N GLU A 57 -10.14 -2.85 1.82
CA GLU A 57 -11.47 -3.20 2.35
C GLU A 57 -12.59 -2.50 1.58
N LEU A 58 -12.43 -1.24 1.21
CA LEU A 58 -13.46 -0.56 0.42
C LEU A 58 -13.63 -1.15 -0.99
N ILE A 59 -12.58 -1.77 -1.55
CA ILE A 59 -12.65 -2.47 -2.84
C ILE A 59 -13.30 -3.85 -2.68
N ILE A 60 -12.96 -4.59 -1.62
CA ILE A 60 -13.57 -5.89 -1.29
C ILE A 60 -13.99 -5.88 0.18
N PRO A 61 -15.20 -5.35 0.49
CA PRO A 61 -15.65 -5.23 1.86
C PRO A 61 -16.14 -6.57 2.38
N LYS A 62 -16.05 -6.73 3.70
CA LYS A 62 -16.72 -7.83 4.39
C LYS A 62 -18.23 -7.80 4.14
N THR A 63 -18.76 -8.93 3.69
CA THR A 63 -20.20 -9.15 3.50
C THR A 63 -20.55 -10.49 4.15
N ASP A 64 -21.17 -11.41 3.41
CA ASP A 64 -21.36 -12.81 3.83
C ASP A 64 -20.05 -13.60 3.78
N THR A 65 -19.02 -13.06 3.13
CA THR A 65 -17.65 -13.58 3.12
C THR A 65 -16.68 -12.61 3.79
N PRO A 66 -15.52 -13.09 4.28
CA PRO A 66 -14.48 -12.23 4.85
C PRO A 66 -14.03 -11.13 3.88
N GLY A 67 -13.66 -9.95 4.40
CA GLY A 67 -13.20 -8.83 3.58
C GLY A 67 -11.69 -8.87 3.27
N ALA A 68 -11.21 -7.85 2.55
CA ALA A 68 -9.78 -7.72 2.24
C ALA A 68 -8.89 -7.62 3.50
N LYS A 69 -9.37 -6.96 4.57
CA LYS A 69 -8.67 -6.91 5.87
C LYS A 69 -8.58 -8.28 6.52
N ASP A 70 -9.67 -9.04 6.52
CA ASP A 70 -9.70 -10.41 7.06
C ASP A 70 -8.71 -11.32 6.30
N ALA A 71 -8.56 -11.09 4.99
CA ALA A 71 -7.62 -11.79 4.10
C ALA A 71 -6.18 -11.23 4.13
N LYS A 72 -5.87 -10.25 4.99
CA LYS A 72 -4.55 -9.60 5.13
C LYS A 72 -4.00 -9.01 3.82
N VAL A 73 -4.88 -8.52 2.95
CA VAL A 73 -4.51 -8.00 1.62
C VAL A 73 -3.58 -6.78 1.73
N GLY A 74 -3.72 -5.96 2.77
CA GLY A 74 -2.80 -4.83 3.00
C GLY A 74 -1.33 -5.27 3.20
N GLU A 75 -1.10 -6.39 3.90
CA GLU A 75 0.24 -6.98 4.08
C GLU A 75 0.77 -7.55 2.77
N PHE A 76 -0.12 -8.21 2.01
CA PHE A 76 0.20 -8.72 0.69
C PHE A 76 0.64 -7.60 -0.27
N ILE A 77 -0.09 -6.48 -0.30
CA ILE A 77 0.25 -5.32 -1.15
C ILE A 77 1.63 -4.75 -0.80
N GLU A 78 1.93 -4.58 0.48
CA GLU A 78 3.25 -4.10 0.93
C GLU A 78 4.38 -5.02 0.47
N MET A 79 4.23 -6.33 0.68
CA MET A 79 5.20 -7.34 0.24
C MET A 79 5.37 -7.31 -1.28
N MET A 80 4.28 -7.34 -2.04
CA MET A 80 4.31 -7.33 -3.51
C MET A 80 5.01 -6.09 -4.05
N LEU A 81 4.68 -4.90 -3.55
CA LEU A 81 5.31 -3.65 -3.99
C LEU A 81 6.82 -3.65 -3.71
N LYS A 82 7.22 -4.14 -2.53
CA LYS A 82 8.63 -4.21 -2.12
C LYS A 82 9.44 -5.19 -2.96
N GLU A 83 8.88 -6.36 -3.25
CA GLU A 83 9.65 -7.49 -3.80
C GLU A 83 9.48 -7.69 -5.31
N CYS A 84 8.38 -7.22 -5.90
CA CYS A 84 8.01 -7.56 -7.28
C CYS A 84 7.85 -6.36 -8.23
N TYR A 85 7.78 -5.12 -7.72
CA TYR A 85 7.52 -3.95 -8.56
C TYR A 85 8.74 -3.04 -8.73
N PRO A 86 8.96 -2.48 -9.95
CA PRO A 86 10.04 -1.55 -10.21
C PRO A 86 9.82 -0.20 -9.51
N GLU A 87 10.90 0.56 -9.31
CA GLU A 87 10.89 1.85 -8.59
C GLU A 87 9.87 2.85 -9.15
N LYS A 88 9.65 2.87 -10.48
CA LYS A 88 8.65 3.76 -11.11
C LYS A 88 7.22 3.48 -10.63
N ASP A 89 6.87 2.22 -10.43
CA ASP A 89 5.54 1.79 -9.99
C ASP A 89 5.40 2.02 -8.48
N GLN A 90 6.47 1.77 -7.73
CA GLN A 90 6.56 2.12 -6.31
C GLN A 90 6.41 3.63 -6.08
N ALA A 91 7.02 4.47 -6.92
CA ALA A 91 6.91 5.93 -6.85
C ALA A 91 5.50 6.41 -7.19
N SER A 92 4.88 5.86 -8.25
CA SER A 92 3.47 6.10 -8.58
C SER A 92 2.57 5.74 -7.40
N PHE A 93 2.83 4.59 -6.76
CA PHE A 93 2.06 4.13 -5.61
C PHE A 93 2.21 5.07 -4.40
N ASN A 94 3.45 5.45 -4.06
CA ASN A 94 3.75 6.39 -2.98
C ASN A 94 3.07 7.75 -3.20
N LYS A 95 3.06 8.26 -4.45
CA LYS A 95 2.36 9.50 -4.80
C LYS A 95 0.87 9.39 -4.52
N GLY A 96 0.23 8.29 -4.92
CA GLY A 96 -1.18 8.07 -4.66
C GLY A 96 -1.51 7.95 -3.16
N LEU A 97 -0.67 7.29 -2.38
CA LEU A 97 -0.80 7.26 -0.92
C LEU A 97 -0.69 8.67 -0.30
N GLN A 98 0.28 9.47 -0.74
CA GLN A 98 0.42 10.86 -0.30
C GLN A 98 -0.80 11.71 -0.65
N GLU A 99 -1.43 11.48 -1.80
CA GLU A 99 -2.68 12.17 -2.17
C GLU A 99 -3.84 11.79 -1.25
N LEU A 100 -3.96 10.52 -0.86
CA LEU A 100 -4.95 10.06 0.12
C LEU A 100 -4.67 10.63 1.53
N GLU A 101 -3.41 10.62 1.96
CA GLU A 101 -2.96 11.22 3.22
C GLU A 101 -3.30 12.72 3.27
N LYS A 102 -3.03 13.48 2.20
CA LYS A 102 -3.37 14.90 2.07
C LYS A 102 -4.87 15.20 2.11
N LYS A 103 -5.70 14.25 1.67
CA LYS A 103 -7.17 14.35 1.72
C LYS A 103 -7.75 13.88 3.06
N ASP A 104 -6.91 13.58 4.06
CA ASP A 104 -7.32 13.02 5.36
C ASP A 104 -8.27 11.81 5.19
N PHE A 105 -7.97 10.94 4.20
CA PHE A 105 -8.88 9.88 3.75
C PHE A 105 -9.45 9.01 4.87
N LEU A 106 -8.63 8.68 5.88
CA LEU A 106 -9.05 7.85 7.01
C LEU A 106 -10.05 8.53 7.95
N LYS A 107 -10.19 9.85 7.89
CA LYS A 107 -11.13 10.64 8.70
C LYS A 107 -12.38 11.04 7.92
N ALA A 108 -12.39 10.86 6.60
CA ALA A 108 -13.51 11.19 5.73
C ALA A 108 -14.71 10.25 5.96
N THR A 109 -15.93 10.70 5.62
CA THR A 109 -17.11 9.82 5.70
C THR A 109 -17.04 8.69 4.67
N PRO A 110 -17.79 7.58 4.84
CA PRO A 110 -17.83 6.52 3.84
C PRO A 110 -18.22 6.99 2.43
N GLU A 111 -19.14 7.96 2.32
CA GLU A 111 -19.50 8.54 1.02
C GLU A 111 -18.33 9.33 0.41
N GLU A 112 -17.62 10.11 1.22
CA GLU A 112 -16.46 10.88 0.79
C GLU A 112 -15.29 9.98 0.39
N GLN A 113 -15.02 8.92 1.14
CA GLN A 113 -14.02 7.91 0.81
C GLN A 113 -14.32 7.28 -0.55
N THR A 114 -15.57 6.86 -0.77
CA THR A 114 -16.02 6.26 -2.03
C THR A 114 -15.86 7.25 -3.18
N LYS A 115 -16.22 8.52 -2.97
CA LYS A 115 -16.05 9.59 -3.96
C LYS A 115 -14.57 9.80 -4.32
N ILE A 116 -13.69 9.91 -3.32
CA ILE A 116 -12.25 10.09 -3.53
C ILE A 116 -11.67 8.94 -4.36
N LEU A 117 -11.99 7.69 -4.01
CA LEU A 117 -11.50 6.52 -4.73
C LEU A 117 -12.07 6.44 -6.16
N THR A 118 -13.32 6.83 -6.37
CA THR A 118 -13.96 6.86 -7.71
C THR A 118 -13.30 7.91 -8.61
N GLU A 119 -12.97 9.08 -8.07
CA GLU A 119 -12.22 10.11 -8.78
C GLU A 119 -10.82 9.61 -9.16
N MET A 120 -10.10 8.98 -8.24
CA MET A 120 -8.79 8.38 -8.51
C MET A 120 -8.87 7.25 -9.53
N GLN A 121 -9.94 6.45 -9.52
CA GLN A 121 -10.17 5.42 -10.53
C GLN A 121 -10.36 6.02 -11.92
N THR A 122 -11.10 7.12 -12.01
CA THR A 122 -11.36 7.82 -13.28
C THR A 122 -10.06 8.40 -13.82
N ALA A 123 -9.28 9.09 -12.97
CA ALA A 123 -7.96 9.60 -13.34
C ALA A 123 -7.01 8.48 -13.80
N ALA A 124 -6.94 7.36 -13.08
CA ALA A 124 -6.09 6.23 -13.44
C ALA A 124 -6.46 5.60 -14.79
N LYS A 125 -7.76 5.57 -15.15
CA LYS A 125 -8.21 5.11 -16.47
C LYS A 125 -7.77 6.07 -17.57
N GLU A 126 -7.89 7.38 -17.35
CA GLU A 126 -7.45 8.39 -18.32
C GLU A 126 -5.93 8.37 -18.52
N GLU A 127 -5.16 8.24 -17.44
CA GLU A 127 -3.69 8.09 -17.49
C GLU A 127 -3.29 6.84 -18.27
N THR A 128 -3.94 5.71 -18.00
CA THR A 128 -3.68 4.45 -18.72
C THR A 128 -4.04 4.57 -20.21
N ALA A 129 -5.14 5.23 -20.55
CA ALA A 129 -5.55 5.45 -21.94
C ALA A 129 -4.53 6.32 -22.69
N LYS A 130 -4.09 7.44 -22.08
CA LYS A 130 -3.07 8.33 -22.65
C LYS A 130 -1.75 7.60 -22.86
N ALA A 131 -1.27 6.86 -21.85
CA ALA A 131 -0.06 6.05 -21.98
C ALA A 131 -0.17 5.01 -23.11
N GLY A 132 -1.35 4.40 -23.28
CA GLY A 132 -1.64 3.49 -24.38
C GLY A 132 -1.57 4.16 -25.76
N GLU A 133 -2.11 5.37 -25.91
CA GLU A 133 -2.03 6.14 -27.15
C GLU A 133 -0.60 6.59 -27.46
N GLU A 134 0.15 7.06 -26.46
CA GLU A 134 1.56 7.43 -26.65
C GLU A 134 2.41 6.23 -27.03
N LYS A 135 2.23 5.09 -26.35
CA LYS A 135 2.92 3.85 -26.69
C LYS A 135 2.67 3.45 -28.15
N LYS A 136 1.43 3.58 -28.64
CA LYS A 136 1.11 3.35 -30.07
C LYS A 136 1.89 4.30 -30.98
N LYS A 137 1.86 5.60 -30.71
CA LYS A 137 2.59 6.61 -31.51
C LYS A 137 4.10 6.34 -31.57
N TYR A 138 4.71 5.97 -30.44
CA TYR A 138 6.13 5.63 -30.38
C TYR A 138 6.44 4.36 -31.18
N THR A 139 5.61 3.33 -31.03
CA THR A 139 5.76 2.06 -31.75
C THR A 139 5.64 2.26 -33.26
N GLU A 140 4.65 3.04 -33.72
CA GLU A 140 4.47 3.39 -35.14
C GLU A 140 5.63 4.24 -35.69
N ALA A 141 6.25 5.07 -34.85
CA ALA A 141 7.42 5.87 -35.19
C ALA A 141 8.76 5.09 -35.09
N GLY A 142 8.72 3.79 -34.76
CA GLY A 142 9.93 2.97 -34.56
C GLY A 142 10.79 3.41 -33.37
N LYS A 143 10.21 4.12 -32.39
CA LYS A 143 10.89 4.61 -31.19
C LYS A 143 10.52 3.77 -29.97
N GLU A 144 11.46 3.67 -29.04
CA GLU A 144 11.22 3.01 -27.76
C GLU A 144 10.36 3.90 -26.85
N TYR A 145 9.29 3.34 -26.28
CA TYR A 145 8.42 4.03 -25.34
C TYR A 145 8.90 3.79 -23.91
N THR A 146 9.32 4.85 -23.23
CA THR A 146 9.63 4.81 -21.79
C THR A 146 8.34 5.00 -21.00
N ASP A 147 7.88 3.92 -20.38
CA ASP A 147 6.67 3.92 -19.55
C ASP A 147 6.91 4.60 -18.19
N GLY A 148 6.07 5.59 -17.87
CA GLY A 148 6.09 6.38 -16.62
C GLY A 148 5.60 5.64 -15.38
N GLY A 149 5.18 4.38 -15.53
CA GLY A 149 4.72 3.54 -14.43
C GLY A 149 3.20 3.38 -14.42
N VAL A 150 2.73 2.37 -13.71
CA VAL A 150 1.30 2.07 -13.63
C VAL A 150 0.62 3.04 -12.65
N PRO A 151 -0.53 3.64 -13.00
CA PRO A 151 -1.25 4.55 -12.11
C PRO A 151 -1.60 3.89 -10.76
N PHE A 152 -1.48 4.64 -9.66
CA PHE A 152 -1.70 4.15 -8.30
C PHE A 152 -3.00 3.35 -8.13
N PHE A 153 -4.15 3.91 -8.52
CA PHE A 153 -5.44 3.25 -8.25
C PHE A 153 -5.58 1.95 -9.05
N ARG A 154 -4.97 1.88 -10.24
CA ARG A 154 -4.92 0.65 -11.04
C ARG A 154 -4.11 -0.41 -10.31
N LEU A 155 -2.89 -0.07 -9.84
CA LEU A 155 -2.06 -0.98 -9.04
C LEU A 155 -2.76 -1.44 -7.76
N MET A 156 -3.33 -0.49 -7.00
CA MET A 156 -4.04 -0.76 -5.75
C MET A 156 -5.18 -1.76 -5.98
N LYS A 157 -5.98 -1.56 -7.02
CA LYS A 157 -7.08 -2.45 -7.37
C LYS A 157 -6.62 -3.81 -7.86
N GLU A 158 -5.64 -3.86 -8.76
CA GLU A 158 -5.09 -5.12 -9.28
C GLU A 158 -4.49 -5.97 -8.16
N LEU A 159 -3.68 -5.37 -7.28
CA LEU A 159 -3.10 -6.08 -6.14
C LEU A 159 -4.14 -6.48 -5.09
N THR A 160 -5.19 -5.67 -4.89
CA THR A 160 -6.28 -6.05 -3.98
C THR A 160 -7.03 -7.28 -4.49
N LEU A 161 -7.38 -7.30 -5.77
CA LEU A 161 -8.05 -8.44 -6.39
C LEU A 161 -7.14 -9.68 -6.38
N LEU A 162 -5.88 -9.51 -6.77
CA LEU A 162 -4.91 -10.61 -6.78
C LEU A 162 -4.71 -11.19 -5.39
N GLY A 163 -4.44 -10.34 -4.40
CA GLY A 163 -4.19 -10.77 -3.02
C GLY A 163 -5.41 -11.44 -2.40
N TYR A 164 -6.62 -10.92 -2.65
CA TYR A 164 -7.82 -11.52 -2.11
C TYR A 164 -8.14 -12.85 -2.77
N PHE A 165 -8.21 -12.93 -4.10
CA PHE A 165 -8.61 -14.17 -4.78
C PHE A 165 -7.54 -15.27 -4.78
N THR A 166 -6.31 -14.97 -4.37
CA THR A 166 -5.28 -15.99 -4.08
C THR A 166 -5.17 -16.33 -2.59
N SER A 167 -5.92 -15.65 -1.71
CA SER A 167 -6.01 -15.98 -0.29
C SER A 167 -6.96 -17.14 -0.02
N GLU A 168 -6.79 -17.82 1.12
CA GLU A 168 -7.71 -18.88 1.57
C GLU A 168 -9.18 -18.43 1.61
N PRO A 169 -9.57 -17.32 2.27
CA PRO A 169 -10.98 -16.89 2.27
C PRO A 169 -11.49 -16.51 0.87
N GLY A 170 -10.66 -15.91 0.02
CA GLY A 170 -11.07 -15.59 -1.35
C GLY A 170 -11.28 -16.84 -2.21
N ALA A 171 -10.38 -17.81 -2.14
CA ALA A 171 -10.45 -19.03 -2.95
C ALA A 171 -11.52 -20.01 -2.46
N THR A 172 -11.77 -20.10 -1.16
CA THR A 172 -12.65 -21.13 -0.56
C THR A 172 -14.01 -20.61 -0.12
N GLN A 173 -14.13 -19.32 0.22
CA GLN A 173 -15.39 -18.74 0.72
C GLN A 173 -16.03 -17.78 -0.29
N ALA A 174 -15.26 -16.93 -0.98
CA ALA A 174 -15.79 -16.09 -2.05
C ALA A 174 -15.96 -16.86 -3.38
N LEU A 175 -15.05 -17.79 -3.64
CA LEU A 175 -15.08 -18.69 -4.79
C LEU A 175 -15.30 -20.15 -4.35
N GLU A 176 -15.54 -21.01 -5.32
CA GLU A 176 -15.60 -22.47 -5.16
C GLU A 176 -14.23 -23.04 -5.51
N TYR A 177 -13.46 -23.46 -4.50
CA TYR A 177 -12.13 -24.03 -4.71
C TYR A 177 -12.20 -25.43 -5.32
N VAL A 178 -11.53 -25.61 -6.46
CA VAL A 178 -11.42 -26.89 -7.17
C VAL A 178 -9.96 -27.33 -7.19
N ALA A 179 -9.59 -28.16 -6.22
CA ALA A 179 -8.20 -28.62 -6.06
C ALA A 179 -7.63 -29.34 -7.30
N VAL A 180 -8.49 -29.98 -8.11
CA VAL A 180 -8.09 -30.66 -9.35
C VAL A 180 -9.12 -30.33 -10.43
N PRO A 181 -8.90 -29.30 -11.27
CA PRO A 181 -9.91 -28.78 -12.21
C PRO A 181 -10.25 -29.73 -13.37
N GLY A 182 -9.44 -30.77 -13.62
CA GLY A 182 -9.72 -31.76 -14.65
C GLY A 182 -9.82 -31.15 -16.05
N ARG A 183 -10.90 -31.47 -16.77
CA ARG A 183 -11.13 -30.99 -18.14
C ARG A 183 -11.75 -29.59 -18.13
N TYR A 184 -11.25 -28.69 -18.98
CA TYR A 184 -11.87 -27.39 -19.22
C TYR A 184 -13.16 -27.53 -20.03
N ASP A 185 -14.28 -27.08 -19.47
CA ASP A 185 -15.59 -27.00 -20.12
C ASP A 185 -16.02 -25.51 -20.19
N GLY A 186 -15.82 -24.87 -21.34
CA GLY A 186 -16.01 -23.42 -21.51
C GLY A 186 -17.47 -22.94 -21.59
N CYS A 187 -18.41 -23.84 -21.86
CA CYS A 187 -19.84 -23.56 -21.94
C CYS A 187 -20.60 -24.47 -20.97
N ILE A 188 -20.95 -23.94 -19.81
CA ILE A 188 -21.73 -24.63 -18.78
C ILE A 188 -22.84 -23.71 -18.28
N ASP A 189 -24.00 -24.29 -18.02
CA ASP A 189 -25.12 -23.55 -17.43
C ASP A 189 -24.84 -23.27 -15.96
N LEU A 190 -24.83 -21.99 -15.57
CA LEU A 190 -24.65 -21.59 -14.18
C LEU A 190 -25.96 -21.71 -13.41
N LYS A 191 -25.94 -22.40 -12.27
CA LYS A 191 -27.10 -22.45 -11.37
C LYS A 191 -27.27 -21.10 -10.66
N PRO A 192 -28.51 -20.70 -10.32
CA PRO A 192 -28.74 -19.52 -9.49
C PRO A 192 -27.96 -19.60 -8.17
N GLY A 193 -27.16 -18.56 -7.88
CA GLY A 193 -26.35 -18.48 -6.64
C GLY A 193 -25.05 -19.29 -6.66
N GLN A 194 -24.67 -19.91 -7.78
CA GLN A 194 -23.41 -20.63 -7.90
C GLN A 194 -22.22 -19.65 -7.89
N LYS A 195 -21.21 -19.96 -7.07
CA LYS A 195 -19.94 -19.21 -7.04
C LYS A 195 -19.10 -19.52 -8.28
N ASN A 196 -18.27 -18.56 -8.66
CA ASN A 196 -17.21 -18.80 -9.64
C ASN A 196 -16.14 -19.71 -9.03
N TRP A 197 -15.34 -20.35 -9.88
CA TRP A 197 -14.31 -21.29 -9.43
C TRP A 197 -12.98 -20.61 -9.12
N ALA A 198 -12.30 -21.10 -8.09
CA ALA A 198 -10.87 -20.94 -7.87
C ALA A 198 -10.18 -22.25 -8.24
N MET A 199 -9.28 -22.22 -9.20
CA MET A 199 -8.59 -23.39 -9.76
C MET A 199 -7.08 -23.31 -9.50
#